data_AF-A0A1F2F4G2-F1
#
_entry.id   AF-A0A1F2F4G2-F1
#
_cell.length_a   1.000
_cell.length_b   1.000
_cell.length_c   1.000
_cell.angle_alpha   90.00
_cell.angle_beta   90.00
_cell.angle_gamma   90.00
#
_symmetry.space_group_name_H-M   'P 1'
#
loop_
_entity.id
_entity.type
_entity.pdbx_description
1 polymer ?
#
loop_
_entity_poly.entity_id
_entity_poly.type
_entity_poly.pdbx_seq_one_letter_code
_entity_poly.pdbx_strand_id
1 'polypeptide(L)'
;MLDQLALFGTWASAAHQDAVATEQAMWADINTRRRAHTCPICGETAPNLYILEISHGIRRGLLHATDPATRCNAQNLARSYLLYARSTGDSRLIAEAATRARELGLDVGAITADAHAGSEAGQ
;
A
#
# COMPACT_ATOMS: atom_id res chain seq x y z
N MET A 1 -53.36 -25.57 -7.86
CA MET A 1 -52.79 -24.25 -7.49
C MET A 1 -51.75 -24.43 -6.36
N LEU A 2 -50.75 -25.30 -6.56
CA LEU A 2 -49.67 -25.59 -5.59
C LEU A 2 -48.26 -25.30 -6.16
N ASP A 3 -48.13 -25.18 -7.49
CA ASP A 3 -46.84 -24.93 -8.16
C ASP A 3 -46.20 -23.59 -7.80
N GLN A 4 -47.00 -22.54 -7.54
CA GLN A 4 -46.45 -21.23 -7.22
C GLN A 4 -45.78 -21.19 -5.83
N LEU A 5 -46.22 -22.01 -4.87
CA LEU A 5 -45.60 -22.09 -3.54
C LEU A 5 -44.24 -22.81 -3.54
N ALA A 6 -44.05 -23.78 -4.45
CA ALA A 6 -42.76 -24.47 -4.60
C ALA A 6 -41.67 -23.54 -5.17
N LEU A 7 -42.04 -22.67 -6.12
CA LEU A 7 -41.20 -21.58 -6.61
C LEU A 7 -40.83 -20.59 -5.49
N PHE A 8 -41.76 -20.34 -4.56
CA PHE A 8 -41.50 -19.52 -3.37
C PHE A 8 -40.70 -20.25 -2.25
N GLY A 9 -40.42 -21.54 -2.35
CA GLY A 9 -39.49 -22.23 -1.44
C GLY A 9 -38.05 -22.20 -1.96
N THR A 10 -37.88 -22.31 -3.27
CA THR A 10 -36.57 -22.44 -3.92
C THR A 10 -35.80 -21.12 -3.99
N TRP A 11 -36.46 -20.00 -4.31
CA TRP A 11 -35.84 -18.67 -4.27
C TRP A 11 -35.35 -18.24 -2.87
N ALA A 12 -36.10 -18.57 -1.81
CA ALA A 12 -35.75 -18.26 -0.43
C ALA A 12 -34.58 -19.13 0.05
N SER A 13 -34.54 -20.40 -0.37
CA SER A 13 -33.40 -21.29 -0.13
C SER A 13 -32.14 -20.84 -0.89
N ALA A 14 -32.27 -20.42 -2.14
CA ALA A 14 -31.15 -19.90 -2.94
C ALA A 14 -30.62 -18.59 -2.35
N ALA A 15 -31.51 -17.64 -2.02
CA ALA A 15 -31.12 -16.37 -1.38
C ALA A 15 -30.44 -16.59 -0.01
N HIS A 16 -30.89 -17.59 0.76
CA HIS A 16 -30.24 -17.96 2.02
C HIS A 16 -28.83 -18.55 1.79
N GLN A 17 -28.67 -19.45 0.80
CA GLN A 17 -27.38 -20.01 0.43
C GLN A 17 -26.40 -18.94 -0.06
N ASP A 18 -26.87 -17.99 -0.87
CA ASP A 18 -26.08 -16.86 -1.37
C ASP A 18 -25.65 -15.94 -0.22
N ALA A 19 -26.55 -15.67 0.74
CA ALA A 19 -26.24 -14.86 1.92
C ALA A 19 -25.16 -15.54 2.79
N VAL A 20 -25.29 -16.85 3.03
CA VAL A 20 -24.30 -17.64 3.78
C VAL A 20 -22.94 -17.66 3.06
N ALA A 21 -22.93 -17.86 1.74
CA ALA A 21 -21.70 -17.83 0.95
C ALA A 21 -21.01 -16.46 0.99
N THR A 22 -21.80 -15.38 0.91
CA THR A 22 -21.31 -14.00 1.01
C THR A 22 -20.70 -13.73 2.39
N GLU A 23 -21.36 -14.17 3.46
CA GLU A 23 -20.86 -14.03 4.82
C GLU A 23 -19.55 -14.81 5.04
N GLN A 24 -19.47 -16.05 4.54
CA GLN A 24 -18.25 -16.85 4.60
C GLN A 24 -17.09 -16.20 3.84
N ALA A 25 -17.36 -15.66 2.64
CA ALA A 25 -16.36 -14.93 1.85
C ALA A 25 -15.86 -13.67 2.58
N MET A 26 -16.77 -12.93 3.21
CA MET A 26 -16.42 -11.74 4.01
C MET A 26 -15.54 -12.12 5.21
N TRP A 27 -15.88 -13.18 5.95
CA TRP A 27 -15.06 -13.62 7.09
C TRP A 27 -13.69 -14.14 6.66
N ALA A 28 -13.61 -14.85 5.53
CA ALA A 28 -12.34 -15.29 4.97
C ALA A 28 -11.44 -14.11 4.58
N ASP A 29 -12.00 -13.06 3.97
CA ASP A 29 -11.29 -11.82 3.67
C ASP A 29 -10.79 -11.14 4.95
N ILE A 30 -11.67 -10.90 5.92
CA ILE A 30 -11.31 -10.29 7.21
C ILE A 30 -10.16 -11.05 7.88
N ASN A 31 -10.23 -12.38 7.92
CA ASN A 31 -9.19 -13.22 8.51
C ASN A 31 -7.87 -13.14 7.75
N THR A 32 -7.91 -13.01 6.42
CA THR A 32 -6.72 -12.82 5.59
C THR A 32 -6.08 -11.45 5.86
N ARG A 33 -6.89 -10.40 5.97
CA ARG A 33 -6.41 -9.02 6.21
C ARG A 33 -5.84 -8.81 7.60
N ARG A 34 -6.19 -9.66 8.58
CA ARG A 34 -5.65 -9.64 9.94
C ARG A 34 -4.25 -10.25 10.09
N ARG A 35 -3.80 -11.06 9.12
CA ARG A 35 -2.45 -11.66 9.14
C ARG A 35 -1.40 -10.63 8.76
N ALA A 36 -0.13 -10.90 9.05
CA ALA A 36 0.96 -10.04 8.61
C ALA A 36 1.03 -9.98 7.07
N HIS A 37 1.37 -8.80 6.53
CA HIS A 37 1.53 -8.57 5.10
C HIS A 37 2.83 -7.81 4.83
N THR A 38 3.51 -8.17 3.75
CA THR A 38 4.78 -7.56 3.35
C THR A 38 4.57 -6.64 2.16
N CYS A 39 5.10 -5.42 2.23
CA CYS A 39 5.14 -4.52 1.10
C CYS A 39 6.02 -5.14 0.00
N PRO A 40 5.52 -5.34 -1.22
CA PRO A 40 6.30 -5.94 -2.31
C PRO A 40 7.33 -4.97 -2.91
N ILE A 41 7.22 -3.66 -2.60
CA ILE A 41 8.10 -2.62 -3.14
C ILE A 41 9.33 -2.41 -2.24
N CYS A 42 9.12 -2.31 -0.92
CA CYS A 42 10.20 -2.02 0.03
C CYS A 42 10.51 -3.16 1.02
N GLY A 43 9.75 -4.26 1.00
CA GLY A 43 9.99 -5.42 1.88
C GLY A 43 9.53 -5.26 3.34
N GLU A 44 9.00 -4.10 3.72
CA GLU A 44 8.51 -3.86 5.08
C GLU A 44 7.32 -4.77 5.41
N THR A 45 7.33 -5.41 6.59
CA THR A 45 6.24 -6.30 7.02
C THR A 45 5.39 -5.61 8.09
N ALA A 46 4.12 -5.38 7.78
CA ALA A 46 3.14 -4.87 8.72
C ALA A 46 2.39 -6.02 9.42
N PRO A 47 1.92 -5.83 10.67
CA PRO A 47 1.22 -6.87 11.41
C PRO A 47 -0.18 -7.18 10.85
N ASN A 48 -0.77 -6.27 10.06
CA ASN A 48 -2.00 -6.52 9.30
C ASN A 48 -2.06 -5.67 8.03
N LEU A 49 -2.97 -6.02 7.10
CA LEU A 49 -3.09 -5.34 5.81
C LEU A 49 -3.52 -3.87 5.98
N TYR A 50 -4.42 -3.56 6.90
CA TYR A 50 -4.89 -2.18 7.12
C TYR A 50 -3.75 -1.21 7.44
N ILE A 51 -2.83 -1.63 8.32
CA ILE A 51 -1.64 -0.85 8.67
C ILE A 51 -0.74 -0.67 7.45
N LEU A 52 -0.54 -1.73 6.66
CA LEU A 52 0.23 -1.65 5.42
C LEU A 52 -0.42 -0.65 4.44
N GLU A 53 -1.73 -0.75 4.22
CA GLU A 53 -2.49 0.12 3.31
C GLU A 53 -2.40 1.60 3.70
N ILE A 54 -2.54 1.92 5.00
CA ILE A 54 -2.44 3.29 5.51
C ILE A 54 -1.00 3.83 5.37
N SER A 55 -0.02 3.04 5.80
CA SER A 55 1.39 3.48 5.85
C SER A 55 2.06 3.51 4.47
N HIS A 56 1.65 2.62 3.55
CA HIS A 56 2.28 2.46 2.24
C HIS A 56 1.41 2.91 1.07
N GLY A 57 0.13 3.25 1.29
CA GLY A 57 -0.79 3.74 0.26
C GLY A 57 -1.29 2.65 -0.70
N ILE A 58 -1.03 1.38 -0.40
CA ILE A 58 -1.51 0.23 -1.16
C ILE A 58 -3.02 0.09 -0.86
N ARG A 59 -3.90 -0.13 -1.84
CA ARG A 59 -5.35 -0.32 -1.59
C ARG A 59 -5.82 -1.71 -2.00
N ARG A 60 -6.58 -2.37 -1.12
CA ARG A 60 -7.32 -3.64 -1.32
C ARG A 60 -6.48 -4.89 -1.54
N GLY A 61 -5.22 -4.95 -1.11
CA GLY A 61 -4.35 -6.12 -1.29
C GLY A 61 -4.03 -6.50 -2.76
N LEU A 62 -4.78 -5.96 -3.72
CA LEU A 62 -4.42 -5.89 -5.12
C LEU A 62 -3.40 -4.77 -5.27
N LEU A 63 -2.13 -5.19 -5.32
CA LEU A 63 -1.23 -4.56 -6.26
C LEU A 63 -1.94 -4.58 -7.62
N HIS A 64 -2.58 -3.49 -8.00
CA HIS A 64 -2.38 -3.10 -9.38
C HIS A 64 -0.87 -2.90 -9.50
N ALA A 65 -0.19 -3.94 -9.98
CA ALA A 65 1.09 -3.80 -10.61
C ALA A 65 0.87 -2.85 -11.79
N THR A 66 0.82 -1.56 -11.50
CA THR A 66 1.05 -0.52 -12.47
C THR A 66 2.36 0.10 -12.02
N ASP A 67 3.40 -0.67 -12.31
CA ASP A 67 4.81 -0.31 -12.29
C ASP A 67 5.57 -0.51 -10.95
N PRO A 68 6.46 -1.52 -10.86
CA PRO A 68 7.50 -1.60 -9.82
C PRO A 68 8.40 -0.35 -9.75
N ALA A 69 8.35 0.54 -10.74
CA ALA A 69 9.00 1.84 -10.70
C ALA A 69 8.25 2.89 -9.85
N THR A 70 7.03 2.59 -9.35
CA THR A 70 6.31 3.49 -8.44
C THR A 70 6.74 3.27 -6.99
N ARG A 71 7.15 4.36 -6.32
CA ARG A 71 7.57 4.36 -4.91
C ARG A 71 6.34 4.17 -3.99
N CYS A 72 6.49 3.38 -2.92
CA CYS A 72 5.46 3.32 -1.87
C CYS A 72 5.42 4.64 -1.05
N ASN A 73 4.38 4.86 -0.24
CA ASN A 73 4.30 6.10 0.56
C ASN A 73 5.50 6.30 1.50
N ALA A 74 6.03 5.23 2.12
CA ALA A 74 7.22 5.33 2.98
C ALA A 74 8.45 5.80 2.19
N GLN A 75 8.65 5.27 0.99
CA GLN A 75 9.71 5.71 0.07
C GLN A 75 9.50 7.14 -0.41
N ASN A 76 8.27 7.56 -0.72
CA ASN A 76 7.96 8.95 -1.07
C ASN A 76 8.25 9.90 0.09
N LEU A 77 7.87 9.54 1.32
CA LEU A 77 8.14 10.34 2.50
C LEU A 77 9.64 10.46 2.76
N ALA A 78 10.39 9.36 2.68
CA ALA A 78 11.84 9.37 2.84
C ALA A 78 12.54 10.23 1.76
N ARG A 79 12.09 10.14 0.50
CA ARG A 79 12.57 11.03 -0.59
C ARG A 79 12.29 12.49 -0.27
N SER A 80 11.04 12.85 0.07
CA SER A 80 10.67 14.23 0.38
C SER A 80 11.43 14.78 1.58
N TYR A 81 11.64 13.97 2.61
CA TYR A 81 12.41 14.36 3.78
C TYR A 81 13.88 14.58 3.48
N LEU A 82 14.48 13.73 2.64
CA LEU A 82 15.84 13.93 2.15
C LEU A 82 15.94 15.25 1.36
N LEU A 83 15.03 15.52 0.42
CA LEU A 83 15.01 16.78 -0.33
C LEU A 83 14.87 18.00 0.60
N TYR A 84 13.98 17.92 1.59
CA TYR A 84 13.81 18.97 2.60
C TYR A 84 15.10 19.18 3.41
N ALA A 85 15.71 18.12 3.93
CA ALA A 85 16.95 18.21 4.70
C ALA A 85 18.10 18.82 3.89
N ARG A 86 18.14 18.56 2.58
CA ARG A 86 19.09 19.21 1.68
C ARG A 86 18.80 20.69 1.50
N SER A 87 17.54 21.09 1.37
CA SER A 87 17.15 22.50 1.24
C SER A 87 17.50 23.33 2.48
N THR A 88 17.52 22.73 3.68
CA THR A 88 17.89 23.42 4.92
C THR A 88 19.40 23.43 5.18
N GLY A 89 20.18 22.60 4.49
CA GLY A 89 21.62 22.48 4.68
C GLY A 89 22.05 21.86 6.02
N ASP A 90 21.12 21.32 6.81
CA ASP A 90 21.43 20.66 8.08
C ASP A 90 22.06 19.29 7.80
N SER A 91 23.39 19.23 7.96
CA SER A 91 24.19 18.03 7.65
C SER A 91 23.79 16.81 8.48
N ARG A 92 23.32 17.00 9.72
CA ARG A 92 22.83 15.91 10.57
C ARG A 92 21.52 15.37 10.01
N LEU A 93 20.59 16.27 9.68
CA LEU A 93 19.30 15.90 9.10
C LEU A 93 19.47 15.18 7.75
N ILE A 94 20.43 15.62 6.92
CA ILE A 94 20.76 14.98 5.65
C ILE A 94 21.27 13.56 5.88
N ALA A 95 22.19 13.36 6.83
CA ALA A 95 22.73 12.04 7.13
C ALA A 95 21.65 11.07 7.64
N GLU A 96 20.77 11.54 8.53
CA GLU A 96 19.64 10.78 9.04
C GLU A 96 18.66 10.41 7.92
N ALA A 97 18.23 11.39 7.12
CA ALA A 97 17.31 11.17 6.01
C ALA A 97 17.89 10.24 4.93
N ALA A 98 19.17 10.39 4.60
CA ALA A 98 19.87 9.53 3.65
C ALA A 98 19.96 8.09 4.14
N THR A 99 20.24 7.88 5.43
CA THR A 99 20.25 6.54 6.03
C THR A 99 18.90 5.88 5.89
N ARG A 100 17.82 6.58 6.29
CA ARG A 100 16.46 6.05 6.19
C ARG A 100 16.04 5.74 4.76
N ALA A 101 16.42 6.59 3.80
CA ALA A 101 16.13 6.37 2.38
C ALA A 101 16.81 5.09 1.86
N ARG A 102 18.07 4.83 2.24
CA ARG A 102 18.79 3.60 1.83
C ARG A 102 18.16 2.34 2.43
N GLU A 103 17.74 2.37 3.69
CA GLU A 103 17.03 1.24 4.32
C GLU A 103 15.75 0.86 3.57
N LEU A 104 15.11 1.84 2.93
CA LEU A 104 13.90 1.66 2.12
C LEU A 104 14.21 1.34 0.65
N GLY A 105 15.48 1.06 0.31
CA GLY A 105 15.91 0.69 -1.04
C GLY A 105 15.97 1.85 -2.03
N LEU A 106 15.99 3.11 -1.56
CA LEU A 106 16.11 4.27 -2.45
C LEU A 106 17.55 4.54 -2.87
N ASP A 107 17.74 4.89 -4.14
CA ASP A 107 18.99 5.44 -4.63
C ASP A 107 19.15 6.90 -4.20
N VAL A 108 19.80 7.09 -3.05
CA VAL A 108 20.12 8.41 -2.49
C VAL A 108 21.01 9.22 -3.43
N GLY A 109 21.92 8.57 -4.17
CA GLY A 109 22.81 9.25 -5.11
C GLY A 109 22.03 9.87 -6.25
N ALA A 110 21.12 9.10 -6.87
CA ALA A 110 20.24 9.58 -7.91
C ALA A 110 19.30 10.71 -7.42
N ILE A 111 18.69 10.56 -6.23
CA ILE A 111 17.83 11.61 -5.65
C ILE A 111 18.62 12.90 -5.41
N THR A 112 19.87 12.78 -4.97
CA THR A 112 20.77 13.90 -4.68
C THR A 112 21.21 14.60 -5.98
N ALA A 113 21.51 13.84 -7.03
CA ALA A 113 21.88 14.38 -8.34
C ALA A 113 20.70 15.08 -9.03
N ASP A 114 19.52 14.47 -9.02
CA ASP A 114 18.28 15.02 -9.58
C ASP A 114 17.92 16.37 -8.93
N ALA A 115 18.05 16.48 -7.61
CA ALA A 115 17.82 17.72 -6.87
C ALA A 115 18.75 18.86 -7.30
N HIS A 116 20.01 18.56 -7.66
CA HIS A 116 20.96 19.57 -8.14
C HIS A 116 20.62 20.02 -9.57
N ALA A 117 20.34 19.08 -10.46
CA ALA A 117 19.98 19.39 -11.85
C ALA A 117 18.72 20.28 -11.93
N GLY A 118 17.73 20.04 -11.06
CA GLY A 118 16.53 20.88 -10.97
C GLY A 118 16.79 22.30 -10.44
N SER A 119 17.80 22.50 -9.59
CA SER A 119 18.17 23.83 -9.07
C SER A 119 19.00 24.67 -10.06
N GLU A 120 19.67 24.03 -11.01
CA GLU A 120 20.47 24.68 -12.05
C GLU A 120 19.63 25.06 -13.28
N ALA A 121 18.58 24.28 -13.60
CA ALA A 121 17.69 24.55 -14.73
C ALA A 121 16.61 25.61 -14.44
N GLY A 122 16.45 26.02 -13.18
CA GLY A 122 15.46 27.03 -12.74
C GLY A 122 16.02 28.43 -12.54
N GLN A 123 17.28 28.67 -12.93
CA GLN A 123 17.96 29.98 -12.94
C GLN A 123 18.16 30.44 -14.38
#